data_AF-A0ABD1SH82-F1
#
_entry.id   AF-A0ABD1SH82-F1
#
_cell.length_a   1.000
_cell.length_b   1.000
_cell.length_c   1.000
_cell.angle_alpha   90.00
_cell.angle_beta   90.00
_cell.angle_gamma   90.00
#
_symmetry.space_group_name_H-M   'P 1'
#
loop_
_entity.id
_entity.type
_entity.pdbx_description
1 polymer ?
#
loop_
_entity_poly.entity_id
_entity_poly.type
_entity_poly.pdbx_seq_one_letter_code
_entity_poly.pdbx_strand_id
1 'polypeptide(L)'
;MKLGYYLVVDFGQEWIGGSRKSLLLRMRRRFVRRLGRRRVLWRREEAAAQTKKEKAANLYDTFDMRVDRHWSEKKLEEMTERDWRIFREDFNISYKGSKILRSMRSWMESKLSPELLRAVERAGYKTPSPIQMAAIPLDL
;
A
#
# COMPACT_ATOMS: atom_id res chain seq x y z
N MET A 1 11.37 3.23 15.55
CA MET A 1 12.80 3.65 15.57
C MET A 1 12.89 5.04 16.18
N LYS A 2 13.46 5.14 17.39
CA LYS A 2 13.64 6.40 18.13
C LYS A 2 14.86 7.13 17.55
N LEU A 3 14.64 8.13 16.70
CA LEU A 3 15.70 9.09 16.36
C LEU A 3 15.76 10.14 17.47
N GLY A 4 16.68 9.89 18.40
CA GLY A 4 17.06 10.83 19.43
C GLY A 4 17.68 12.08 18.79
N TYR A 5 17.07 13.22 19.07
CA TYR A 5 17.71 14.52 18.86
C TYR A 5 17.96 15.14 20.22
N TYR A 6 18.94 14.59 20.93
CA TYR A 6 19.70 15.36 21.90
C TYR A 6 20.55 16.36 21.12
N LEU A 7 20.02 17.57 20.96
CA LEU A 7 20.88 18.75 20.83
C LEU A 7 20.77 19.51 22.15
N VAL A 8 21.27 18.87 23.21
CA VAL A 8 21.83 19.59 24.34
C VAL A 8 23.15 20.12 23.80
N VAL A 9 23.16 21.40 23.44
CA VAL A 9 24.41 22.10 23.14
C VAL A 9 25.11 22.25 24.49
N ASP A 10 25.93 21.25 24.84
CA ASP A 10 26.97 21.39 25.85
C ASP A 10 27.97 22.42 25.31
N PHE A 11 27.79 23.67 25.72
CA PHE A 11 28.81 24.69 25.57
C PHE A 11 29.16 25.16 26.98
N GLY A 12 30.45 25.04 27.30
CA GLY A 12 31.03 25.21 28.62
C GLY A 12 30.60 26.48 29.35
N GLN A 13 30.49 26.33 30.66
CA GLN A 13 30.32 27.42 31.61
C GLN A 13 31.61 28.26 31.64
N GLU A 14 31.61 29.43 31.00
CA GLU A 14 32.46 30.55 31.43
C GLU A 14 31.86 31.90 31.01
N TRP A 15 31.83 32.83 31.96
CA TRP A 15 30.99 34.02 31.95
C TRP A 15 31.68 35.24 31.32
N ILE A 16 31.01 35.90 30.36
CA ILE A 16 31.22 37.34 30.09
C ILE A 16 29.87 38.03 29.76
N GLY A 17 29.43 38.93 30.64
CA GLY A 17 28.54 40.06 30.34
C GLY A 17 27.02 39.79 30.23
N GLY A 18 26.24 40.40 31.13
CA GLY A 18 24.77 40.29 31.21
C GLY A 18 23.97 40.66 29.95
N SER A 19 24.55 41.40 29.00
CA SER A 19 23.87 41.81 27.76
C SER A 19 23.63 40.63 26.78
N ARG A 20 24.54 39.65 26.74
CA ARG A 20 24.47 38.48 25.83
C ARG A 20 23.46 37.41 26.27
N LYS A 21 23.14 37.33 27.57
CA LYS A 21 22.13 36.40 28.11
C LYS A 21 20.72 36.72 27.62
N SER A 22 20.38 38.01 27.49
CA SER A 22 19.08 38.45 26.98
C SER A 22 18.91 38.14 25.49
N LEU A 23 20.00 38.17 24.72
CA LEU A 23 20.03 37.84 23.29
C LEU A 23 19.87 36.33 23.08
N LEU A 24 20.63 35.53 23.84
CA LEU A 24 20.54 34.07 23.82
C LEU A 24 19.16 33.56 24.27
N LEU A 25 18.57 34.16 25.30
CA LEU A 25 17.21 33.82 25.73
C LEU A 25 16.17 34.20 24.66
N ARG A 26 16.33 35.35 24.00
CA ARG A 26 15.47 35.76 22.88
C ARG A 26 15.64 34.85 21.66
N MET A 27 16.84 34.38 21.37
CA MET A 27 17.12 33.41 20.31
C MET A 27 16.51 32.04 20.64
N ARG A 28 16.69 31.55 21.88
CA ARG A 28 16.10 30.28 22.36
C ARG A 28 14.58 30.31 22.33
N ARG A 29 13.94 31.40 22.78
CA ARG A 29 12.48 31.58 22.69
C ARG A 29 11.99 31.59 21.23
N ARG A 30 12.71 32.26 20.31
CA ARG A 30 12.38 32.23 18.88
C ARG A 30 12.52 30.83 18.28
N PHE A 31 13.55 30.09 18.66
CA PHE A 31 13.81 28.73 18.19
C PHE A 31 12.72 27.76 18.67
N VAL A 32 12.41 27.74 19.97
CA VAL A 32 11.32 26.91 20.54
C VAL A 32 9.97 27.23 19.90
N ARG A 33 9.65 28.52 19.70
CA ARG A 33 8.41 28.94 19.02
C ARG A 33 8.37 28.50 17.55
N ARG A 34 9.51 28.48 16.85
CA ARG A 34 9.61 27.99 15.46
C ARG A 34 9.41 26.47 15.38
N LEU A 35 9.98 25.71 16.32
CA LEU A 35 9.80 24.26 16.39
C LEU A 35 8.36 23.89 16.75
N GLY A 36 7.73 24.60 17.68
CA GLY A 36 6.31 24.41 18.02
C GLY A 36 5.41 24.63 16.80
N ARG A 37 5.64 25.70 16.03
CA ARG A 37 4.90 25.96 14.77
C ARG A 37 5.11 24.88 13.73
N ARG A 38 6.36 24.43 13.51
CA ARG A 38 6.64 23.29 12.61
C ARG A 38 5.86 22.06 13.05
N ARG A 39 5.91 21.67 14.32
CA ARG A 39 5.21 20.49 14.85
C ARG A 39 3.69 20.54 14.61
N VAL A 40 3.08 21.72 14.73
CA VAL A 40 1.65 21.92 14.44
C VAL A 40 1.35 21.76 12.94
N LEU A 41 2.22 22.29 12.06
CA LEU A 41 2.08 22.12 10.61
C LEU A 41 2.24 20.65 10.19
N TRP A 42 3.27 19.95 10.69
CA TRP A 42 3.48 18.53 10.43
C TRP A 42 2.25 17.67 10.81
N ARG A 43 1.67 17.90 12.01
CA ARG A 43 0.43 17.20 12.42
C ARG A 43 -0.77 17.51 11.53
N ARG A 44 -0.89 18.75 11.05
CA ARG A 44 -1.97 19.15 10.14
C ARG A 44 -1.80 18.51 8.76
N GLU A 45 -0.57 18.43 8.27
CA GLU A 45 -0.25 17.75 7.00
C GLU A 45 -0.50 16.24 7.10
N GLU A 46 -0.11 15.60 8.19
CA GLU A 46 -0.41 14.18 8.46
C GLU A 46 -1.91 13.93 8.56
N ALA A 47 -2.66 14.75 9.31
CA ALA A 47 -4.11 14.63 9.40
C ALA A 47 -4.81 14.89 8.04
N ALA A 48 -4.31 15.85 7.26
CA ALA A 48 -4.81 16.10 5.90
C ALA A 48 -4.49 14.94 4.96
N ALA A 49 -3.32 14.29 5.09
CA ALA A 49 -2.96 13.12 4.32
C ALA A 49 -3.83 11.90 4.70
N GLN A 50 -4.07 11.70 6.00
CA GLN A 50 -4.91 10.63 6.51
C GLN A 50 -6.36 10.79 6.05
N THR A 51 -6.95 11.98 6.18
CA THR A 51 -8.31 12.24 5.69
C THR A 51 -8.44 12.12 4.17
N LYS A 52 -7.41 12.49 3.40
CA LYS A 52 -7.37 12.21 1.95
C LYS A 52 -7.36 10.71 1.66
N LYS A 53 -6.56 9.94 2.40
CA LYS A 53 -6.48 8.48 2.26
C LYS A 53 -7.79 7.80 2.61
N GLU A 54 -8.45 8.24 3.69
CA GLU A 54 -9.76 7.74 4.13
C GLU A 54 -10.86 8.08 3.11
N LYS A 55 -10.90 9.31 2.58
CA LYS A 55 -11.84 9.68 1.52
C LYS A 55 -11.63 8.85 0.25
N ALA A 56 -10.37 8.60 -0.13
CA ALA A 56 -10.05 7.74 -1.27
C ALA A 56 -10.51 6.30 -1.03
N ALA A 57 -10.33 5.77 0.19
CA ALA A 57 -10.82 4.45 0.56
C ALA A 57 -12.36 4.35 0.52
N ASN A 58 -13.07 5.34 1.06
CA ASN A 58 -14.55 5.35 1.07
C ASN A 58 -15.16 5.50 -0.34
N LEU A 59 -14.54 6.31 -1.20
CA LEU A 59 -14.95 6.44 -2.61
C LEU A 59 -14.82 5.10 -3.35
N TYR A 60 -13.77 4.35 -3.06
CA TYR A 60 -13.55 3.03 -3.64
C TYR A 60 -14.64 2.04 -3.19
N ASP A 61 -14.93 1.97 -1.89
CA ASP A 61 -15.89 1.03 -1.30
C ASP A 61 -17.35 1.23 -1.80
N THR A 62 -17.78 2.49 -1.97
CA THR A 62 -19.14 2.80 -2.41
C THR A 62 -19.43 2.37 -3.86
N PHE A 63 -18.42 2.43 -4.74
CA PHE A 63 -18.56 1.94 -6.12
C PHE A 63 -18.55 0.41 -6.17
N ASP A 64 -17.80 -0.21 -5.27
CA ASP A 64 -17.61 -1.66 -5.14
C ASP A 64 -18.89 -2.42 -4.77
N MET A 65 -19.76 -1.81 -3.96
CA MET A 65 -21.00 -2.43 -3.46
C MET A 65 -22.12 -2.56 -4.51
N ARG A 66 -22.00 -1.91 -5.68
CA ARG A 66 -23.06 -1.88 -6.70
C ARG A 66 -22.98 -3.01 -7.73
N VAL A 67 -22.11 -4.00 -7.49
CA VAL A 67 -21.81 -5.06 -8.45
C VAL A 67 -22.63 -6.31 -8.11
N ASP A 68 -23.76 -6.50 -8.78
CA ASP A 68 -24.73 -7.58 -8.50
C ASP A 68 -24.26 -9.00 -8.89
N ARG A 69 -23.24 -9.14 -9.76
CA ARG A 69 -22.81 -10.45 -10.29
C ARG A 69 -21.50 -10.95 -9.66
N HIS A 70 -21.47 -12.23 -9.30
CA HIS A 70 -20.27 -12.92 -8.80
C HIS A 70 -19.24 -13.10 -9.92
N TRP A 71 -17.94 -13.12 -9.59
CA TRP A 71 -16.87 -13.20 -10.59
C TRP A 71 -16.93 -14.44 -11.48
N SER A 72 -17.48 -15.55 -10.94
CA SER A 72 -17.62 -16.82 -11.67
C SER A 72 -18.59 -16.76 -12.85
N GLU A 73 -19.51 -15.80 -12.84
CA GLU A 73 -20.52 -15.59 -13.89
C GLU A 73 -20.09 -14.55 -14.92
N LYS A 74 -18.93 -13.90 -14.69
CA LYS A 74 -18.42 -12.82 -15.53
C LYS A 74 -17.48 -13.33 -16.59
N LYS A 75 -17.52 -12.68 -17.75
CA LYS A 75 -16.47 -12.83 -18.76
C LYS A 75 -15.16 -12.21 -18.27
N LEU A 76 -14.03 -12.64 -18.84
CA LEU A 76 -12.71 -12.19 -18.41
C LEU A 76 -12.54 -10.67 -18.61
N GLU A 77 -13.13 -10.14 -19.67
CA GLU A 77 -13.10 -8.72 -20.05
C GLU A 77 -13.93 -7.85 -19.09
N GLU A 78 -14.92 -8.44 -18.41
CA GLU A 78 -15.78 -7.78 -17.42
C GLU A 78 -15.21 -7.83 -16.00
N MET A 79 -14.10 -8.55 -15.79
CA MET A 79 -13.48 -8.68 -14.48
C MET A 79 -12.85 -7.37 -14.01
N THR A 80 -13.40 -6.83 -12.93
CA THR A 80 -12.89 -5.63 -12.25
C THR A 80 -11.79 -6.00 -11.24
N GLU A 81 -11.04 -5.01 -10.75
CA GLU A 81 -10.04 -5.23 -9.68
C GLU A 81 -10.67 -5.79 -8.39
N ARG A 82 -11.94 -5.45 -8.14
CA ARG A 82 -12.74 -6.06 -7.07
C ARG A 82 -12.92 -7.55 -7.26
N ASP A 83 -13.38 -7.94 -8.44
CA ASP A 83 -13.65 -9.34 -8.76
C ASP A 83 -12.38 -10.17 -8.64
N TRP A 84 -11.24 -9.60 -9.05
CA TRP A 84 -9.92 -10.22 -8.86
C TRP A 84 -9.51 -10.32 -7.40
N ARG A 85 -9.90 -9.35 -6.55
CA ARG A 85 -9.69 -9.43 -5.11
C ARG A 85 -10.52 -10.55 -4.49
N ILE A 86 -11.81 -10.62 -4.80
CA ILE A 86 -12.71 -11.69 -4.31
C ILE A 86 -12.23 -13.05 -4.79
N PHE A 87 -11.87 -13.18 -6.07
CA PHE A 87 -11.28 -14.41 -6.62
C PHE A 87 -10.06 -14.88 -5.81
N ARG A 88 -9.16 -13.97 -5.45
CA ARG A 88 -7.99 -14.31 -4.63
C ARG A 88 -8.38 -14.71 -3.21
N GLU A 89 -9.39 -14.06 -2.63
CA GLU A 89 -9.90 -14.41 -1.29
C GLU A 89 -10.54 -15.80 -1.29
N ASP A 90 -11.38 -16.12 -2.27
CA ASP A 90 -12.05 -17.43 -2.41
C ASP A 90 -11.05 -18.58 -2.55
N PHE A 91 -9.95 -18.37 -3.28
CA PHE A 91 -8.89 -19.37 -3.47
C PHE A 91 -7.72 -19.24 -2.48
N ASN A 92 -7.83 -18.33 -1.50
CA ASN A 92 -6.82 -18.07 -0.48
C ASN A 92 -5.42 -17.76 -1.06
N ILE A 93 -5.38 -17.03 -2.18
CA ILE A 93 -4.18 -16.64 -2.92
C ILE A 93 -3.68 -15.29 -2.40
N SER A 94 -2.40 -15.24 -2.02
CA SER A 94 -1.73 -13.99 -1.63
C SER A 94 -0.37 -13.86 -2.34
N TYR A 95 -0.04 -12.63 -2.75
CA TYR A 95 1.23 -12.32 -3.41
C TYR A 95 2.15 -11.56 -2.45
N LYS A 96 3.45 -11.86 -2.52
CA LYS A 96 4.50 -11.04 -1.92
C LYS A 96 5.27 -10.35 -3.06
N GLY A 97 5.21 -9.03 -3.12
CA GLY A 97 5.91 -8.23 -4.14
C GLY A 97 5.04 -7.15 -4.78
N SER A 98 5.64 -6.38 -5.68
CA SER A 98 5.00 -5.24 -6.37
C SER A 98 4.34 -5.62 -7.70
N LYS A 99 4.71 -6.75 -8.31
CA LYS A 99 4.15 -7.20 -9.58
C LYS A 99 2.97 -8.13 -9.32
N ILE A 100 1.76 -7.60 -9.46
CA ILE A 100 0.53 -8.38 -9.41
C ILE A 100 0.07 -8.59 -10.84
N LEU A 101 0.30 -9.78 -11.38
CA LEU A 101 -0.35 -10.21 -12.63
C LEU A 101 -1.72 -10.79 -12.30
N ARG A 102 -2.62 -10.76 -13.29
CA ARG A 102 -3.96 -11.36 -13.14
C ARG A 102 -3.82 -12.88 -13.14
N SER A 103 -4.38 -13.50 -12.11
CA SER A 103 -4.48 -14.96 -12.01
C SER A 103 -5.37 -15.49 -13.15
N MET A 104 -5.13 -16.72 -13.61
CA MET A 104 -6.01 -17.37 -14.59
C MET A 104 -7.14 -18.11 -13.89
N ARG A 105 -8.37 -18.05 -14.42
CA ARG A 105 -9.54 -18.73 -13.85
C ARG A 105 -9.78 -20.11 -14.46
N SER A 106 -9.30 -20.33 -15.69
CA SER A 106 -9.38 -21.60 -16.40
C SER A 106 -8.11 -21.86 -17.21
N TRP A 107 -7.90 -23.11 -17.63
CA TRP A 107 -6.78 -23.47 -18.50
C TRP A 107 -6.80 -22.74 -19.84
N MET A 108 -7.97 -22.41 -20.37
CA MET A 108 -8.11 -21.68 -21.64
C MET A 108 -7.67 -20.21 -21.53
N GLU A 109 -7.73 -19.64 -20.32
CA GLU A 109 -7.20 -18.30 -20.05
C GLU A 109 -5.67 -18.30 -19.89
N SER A 110 -5.03 -19.48 -19.85
CA SER A 110 -3.57 -19.58 -19.78
C SER A 110 -2.95 -19.26 -21.14
N LYS A 111 -1.76 -18.64 -21.13
CA LYS A 111 -0.94 -18.43 -22.33
C LYS A 111 -0.13 -19.68 -22.73
N LEU A 112 -0.58 -20.87 -22.33
CA LEU A 112 0.08 -22.12 -22.66
C LEU A 112 -0.09 -22.46 -24.14
N SER A 113 0.88 -23.19 -24.70
CA SER A 113 0.75 -23.68 -26.07
C SER A 113 -0.41 -24.68 -26.19
N PRO A 114 -1.04 -24.80 -27.38
CA PRO A 114 -2.13 -25.75 -27.61
C PRO A 114 -1.75 -27.20 -27.31
N GLU A 115 -0.48 -27.56 -27.47
CA GLU A 115 0.05 -28.89 -27.14
C GLU A 115 0.00 -29.17 -25.64
N LEU A 116 0.37 -28.19 -24.81
CA LEU A 116 0.31 -28.30 -23.35
C LEU A 116 -1.13 -28.36 -22.86
N LEU A 117 -2.04 -27.55 -23.43
CA LEU A 117 -3.47 -27.61 -23.10
C LEU A 117 -4.07 -29.00 -23.39
N ARG A 118 -3.73 -29.61 -24.53
CA ARG A 118 -4.14 -31.00 -24.83
C ARG A 118 -3.52 -32.03 -23.88
N ALA A 119 -2.33 -31.78 -23.35
CA ALA A 119 -1.72 -32.68 -22.36
C ALA A 119 -2.45 -32.58 -21.01
N VAL A 120 -2.78 -31.36 -20.56
CA VAL A 120 -3.56 -31.10 -19.34
C VAL A 120 -4.94 -31.76 -19.43
N GLU A 121 -5.62 -31.64 -20.56
CA GLU A 121 -6.92 -32.27 -20.80
C GLU A 121 -6.84 -33.79 -20.79
N ARG A 122 -5.86 -34.39 -21.48
CA ARG A 122 -5.64 -35.85 -21.48
C ARG A 122 -5.29 -36.40 -20.10
N ALA A 123 -4.59 -35.61 -19.28
CA ALA A 123 -4.29 -35.98 -17.90
C ALA A 123 -5.50 -35.85 -16.96
N GLY A 124 -6.62 -35.29 -17.42
CA GLY A 124 -7.87 -35.20 -16.66
C GLY A 124 -7.95 -34.00 -15.71
N TYR A 125 -7.05 -33.02 -15.83
CA TYR A 125 -7.08 -31.81 -14.99
C TYR A 125 -8.14 -30.83 -15.50
N LYS A 126 -9.35 -30.93 -14.97
CA LYS A 126 -10.49 -30.09 -15.39
C LYS A 126 -10.32 -28.62 -15.03
N THR A 127 -9.87 -28.34 -13.81
CA THR A 127 -9.69 -26.98 -13.29
C THR A 127 -8.28 -26.82 -12.71
N PRO A 128 -7.63 -25.66 -12.90
CA PRO A 128 -6.35 -25.40 -12.27
C PRO A 128 -6.53 -25.28 -10.75
N SER A 129 -5.53 -25.71 -9.99
CA SER A 129 -5.47 -25.49 -8.54
C SER A 129 -5.11 -24.03 -8.21
N PRO A 130 -5.38 -23.54 -7.00
CA PRO A 130 -5.07 -22.16 -6.61
C PRO A 130 -3.63 -21.72 -6.88
N ILE A 131 -2.66 -22.61 -6.63
CA ILE A 131 -1.25 -22.33 -6.90
C ILE A 131 -0.96 -22.24 -8.41
N GLN A 132 -1.60 -23.08 -9.24
CA GLN A 132 -1.47 -23.02 -10.70
C GLN A 132 -2.11 -21.76 -11.27
N MET A 133 -3.31 -21.40 -10.79
CA MET A 133 -4.01 -20.16 -11.16
C MET A 133 -3.13 -18.91 -10.95
N ALA A 134 -2.36 -18.91 -9.85
CA ALA A 134 -1.50 -17.79 -9.48
C ALA A 134 -0.13 -17.80 -10.18
N ALA A 135 0.49 -18.98 -10.32
CA ALA A 135 1.88 -19.11 -10.73
C ALA A 135 2.07 -19.16 -12.25
N ILE A 136 1.20 -19.85 -12.99
CA ILE A 136 1.36 -20.02 -14.44
C ILE A 136 1.34 -18.67 -15.18
N PRO A 137 0.46 -17.71 -14.84
CA PRO A 137 0.49 -16.40 -15.48
C PRO A 137 1.72 -15.55 -15.13
N LEU A 138 2.45 -15.84 -14.04
CA LEU A 138 3.65 -15.09 -13.65
C LEU A 138 4.86 -15.41 -14.52
N ASP A 139 4.94 -16.65 -15.00
CA ASP A 139 6.09 -17.22 -15.70
C ASP A 139 5.97 -17.12 -17.23
N LEU A 140 4.89 -16.52 -17.75
CA LEU A 140 4.53 -16.40 -19.18
C LEU A 140 4.26 -14.95 -19.61
#